data_AF-A0A662BIJ4-F1
#
_entry.id   AF-A0A662BIJ4-F1
#
_cell.length_a   1.000
_cell.length_b   1.000
_cell.length_c   1.000
_cell.angle_alpha   90.00
_cell.angle_beta   90.00
_cell.angle_gamma   90.00
#
_symmetry.space_group_name_H-M   'P 1'
#
loop_
_entity.id
_entity.type
_entity.pdbx_description
1 polymer ?
#
loop_
_entity_poly.entity_id
_entity_poly.type
_entity_poly.pdbx_seq_one_letter_code
_entity_poly.pdbx_strand_id
1 'polypeptide(L)'
;MRKTILPIVVFLLFFSGSTNYTVEGFKPVYAPNAEAKLIKATDPKDVQTQGKIYLKDQYIFIGDVNLGVHVIDNSDPRNPVKLLFIQIYGNHDIAIKGNVMYADNMEDLVAIDISDILNPTEVNRIEDVYNPPNQHYPDNVPYGTAFECADPEKGFVSGWIPALITDPDCLTTY
;
A
#
# COMPACT_ATOMS: atom_id res chain seq x y z
N MET A 1 -72.27 -30.45 -20.01
CA MET A 1 -71.55 -29.52 -19.10
C MET A 1 -70.05 -29.74 -19.24
N ARG A 2 -69.36 -28.84 -19.93
CA ARG A 2 -67.94 -28.95 -20.30
C ARG A 2 -67.12 -28.29 -19.19
N LYS A 3 -66.32 -29.07 -18.44
CA LYS A 3 -65.41 -28.55 -17.40
C LYS A 3 -64.04 -28.28 -18.03
N THR A 4 -63.71 -27.01 -18.21
CA THR A 4 -62.39 -26.54 -18.61
C THR A 4 -61.48 -26.51 -17.38
N ILE A 5 -60.42 -27.31 -17.36
CA ILE A 5 -59.37 -27.28 -16.35
C ILE A 5 -58.25 -26.40 -16.92
N LEU A 6 -57.96 -25.28 -16.25
CA LEU A 6 -56.88 -24.36 -16.62
C LEU A 6 -55.60 -24.82 -15.89
N PRO A 7 -54.47 -25.10 -16.56
CA PRO A 7 -53.25 -25.47 -15.88
C PRO A 7 -52.60 -24.21 -15.29
N ILE A 8 -52.41 -24.19 -13.98
CA ILE A 8 -51.61 -23.17 -13.30
C ILE A 8 -50.14 -23.53 -13.56
N VAL A 9 -49.51 -22.82 -14.49
CA VAL A 9 -48.06 -22.88 -14.69
C VAL A 9 -47.42 -22.04 -13.59
N VAL A 10 -46.88 -22.70 -12.56
CA VAL A 10 -46.06 -22.04 -11.53
C VAL A 10 -44.67 -21.81 -12.12
N PHE A 11 -44.38 -20.58 -12.49
CA PHE A 11 -43.06 -20.16 -12.94
C PHE A 11 -42.18 -19.95 -11.70
N LEU A 12 -41.36 -20.94 -11.34
CA LEU A 12 -40.33 -20.81 -10.31
C LEU A 12 -39.23 -19.89 -10.85
N LEU A 13 -39.29 -18.61 -10.49
CA LEU A 13 -38.18 -17.68 -10.69
C LEU A 13 -37.06 -18.07 -9.73
N PHE A 14 -36.06 -18.79 -10.24
CA PHE A 14 -34.77 -18.94 -9.56
C PHE A 14 -34.09 -17.57 -9.53
N PHE A 15 -34.24 -16.82 -8.45
CA PHE A 15 -33.36 -15.70 -8.14
C PHE A 15 -32.00 -16.29 -7.76
N SER A 16 -31.12 -16.48 -8.74
CA SER A 16 -29.69 -16.65 -8.49
C SER A 16 -29.10 -15.29 -8.07
N GLY A 17 -29.47 -14.81 -6.89
CA GLY A 17 -28.78 -13.69 -6.28
C GLY A 17 -27.44 -14.19 -5.79
N SER A 18 -26.36 -13.91 -6.52
CA SER A 18 -25.01 -14.01 -5.97
C SER A 18 -24.91 -12.96 -4.88
N THR A 19 -24.91 -13.39 -3.62
CA THR A 19 -24.62 -12.49 -2.50
C THR A 19 -23.11 -12.32 -2.47
N ASN A 20 -22.64 -11.15 -2.90
CA ASN A 20 -21.24 -10.79 -2.74
C ASN A 20 -20.88 -10.82 -1.25
N TYR A 21 -19.70 -11.34 -0.92
CA TYR A 21 -19.18 -11.36 0.45
C TYR A 21 -17.81 -10.69 0.50
N THR A 22 -17.46 -10.14 1.66
CA THR A 22 -16.21 -9.40 1.86
C THR A 22 -15.41 -10.04 2.98
N VAL A 23 -14.10 -10.17 2.78
CA VAL A 23 -13.15 -10.71 3.75
C VAL A 23 -11.97 -9.77 3.95
N GLU A 24 -11.30 -9.86 5.09
CA GLU A 24 -10.00 -9.23 5.28
C GLU A 24 -8.94 -9.95 4.42
N GLY A 25 -8.08 -9.17 3.78
CA GLY A 25 -7.05 -9.65 2.89
C GLY A 25 -6.03 -8.57 2.57
N PHE A 26 -5.39 -8.69 1.42
CA PHE A 26 -4.35 -7.75 0.97
C PHE A 26 -4.58 -7.30 -0.46
N LYS A 27 -4.16 -6.08 -0.77
CA LYS A 27 -4.07 -5.60 -2.14
C LYS A 27 -2.64 -5.19 -2.47
N PRO A 28 -2.20 -5.36 -3.73
CA PRO A 28 -0.89 -4.93 -4.17
C PRO A 28 -0.81 -3.40 -4.21
N VAL A 29 0.33 -2.88 -3.79
CA VAL A 29 0.75 -1.51 -4.05
C VAL A 29 1.63 -1.55 -5.29
N TYR A 30 1.27 -0.76 -6.31
CA TYR A 30 2.02 -0.71 -7.55
C TYR A 30 2.98 0.47 -7.60
N ALA A 31 4.19 0.20 -8.06
CA ALA A 31 5.16 1.18 -8.51
C ALA A 31 5.24 1.13 -10.04
N PRO A 32 4.86 2.21 -10.74
CA PRO A 32 5.07 2.29 -12.18
C PRO A 32 6.55 2.10 -12.53
N ASN A 33 6.87 1.33 -13.57
CA ASN A 33 8.25 0.94 -13.88
C ASN A 33 9.23 2.12 -13.99
N ALA A 34 8.80 3.24 -14.57
CA ALA A 34 9.61 4.44 -14.72
C ALA A 34 9.78 5.25 -13.42
N GLU A 35 8.99 4.95 -12.40
CA GLU A 35 8.91 5.70 -11.14
C GLU A 35 9.34 4.90 -9.91
N ALA A 36 9.53 3.59 -10.03
CA ALA A 36 9.77 2.69 -8.90
C ALA A 36 10.98 3.11 -8.03
N LYS A 37 12.03 3.64 -8.66
CA LYS A 37 13.23 4.13 -7.97
C LYS A 37 13.23 5.64 -7.69
N LEU A 38 12.19 6.39 -8.08
CA LEU A 38 12.15 7.84 -7.89
C LEU A 38 11.72 8.20 -6.47
N ILE A 39 12.49 9.08 -5.83
CA ILE A 39 12.10 9.74 -4.58
C ILE A 39 11.42 11.06 -4.92
N LYS A 40 10.16 11.23 -4.50
CA LYS A 40 9.37 12.43 -4.82
C LYS A 40 8.73 13.02 -3.57
N ALA A 41 8.86 14.32 -3.39
CA ALA A 41 7.97 15.04 -2.50
C ALA A 41 6.62 15.29 -3.19
N THR A 42 5.54 14.94 -2.52
CA THR A 42 4.16 15.16 -2.97
C THR A 42 3.36 15.87 -1.90
N ASP A 43 2.15 16.30 -2.25
CA ASP A 43 1.22 16.87 -1.28
C ASP A 43 0.98 15.92 -0.09
N PRO A 44 0.71 16.47 1.11
CA PRO A 44 0.28 15.69 2.27
C PRO A 44 -0.88 14.75 1.95
N LYS A 45 -0.84 13.56 2.53
CA LYS A 45 -1.95 12.59 2.46
C LYS A 45 -2.21 11.94 3.81
N ASP A 46 -3.25 11.12 3.86
CA ASP A 46 -3.60 10.35 5.06
C ASP A 46 -2.75 9.09 5.17
N VAL A 47 -2.35 8.77 6.40
CA VAL A 47 -1.61 7.55 6.72
C VAL A 47 -2.47 6.35 6.38
N GLN A 48 -1.96 5.45 5.54
CA GLN A 48 -2.67 4.23 5.16
C GLN A 48 -2.30 3.08 6.09
N THR A 49 -1.01 2.77 6.17
CA THR A 49 -0.47 1.69 7.01
C THR A 49 0.67 2.24 7.85
N GLN A 50 0.36 2.63 9.08
CA GLN A 50 1.31 3.25 9.99
C GLN A 50 2.52 2.35 10.26
N GLY A 51 3.71 2.84 9.92
CA GLY A 51 5.01 2.29 10.31
C GLY A 51 5.61 3.01 11.52
N LYS A 52 6.94 3.04 11.61
CA LYS A 52 7.65 3.69 12.71
C LYS A 52 7.55 5.22 12.66
N ILE A 53 7.64 5.83 13.84
CA ILE A 53 7.67 7.27 14.03
C ILE A 53 9.11 7.70 14.40
N TYR A 54 9.60 8.76 13.76
CA TYR A 54 10.89 9.37 14.05
C TYR A 54 10.73 10.87 14.33
N LEU A 55 11.51 11.38 15.29
CA LEU A 55 11.57 12.79 15.65
C LEU A 55 12.93 13.35 15.24
N LYS A 56 12.94 14.50 14.55
CA LYS A 56 14.14 15.29 14.30
C LYS A 56 13.77 16.76 14.31
N ASP A 57 14.48 17.53 15.14
CA ASP A 57 14.23 18.95 15.35
C ASP A 57 12.74 19.21 15.68
N GLN A 58 12.07 20.05 14.89
CA GLN A 58 10.63 20.31 15.02
C GLN A 58 9.75 19.35 14.19
N TYR A 59 10.33 18.37 13.49
CA TYR A 59 9.60 17.53 12.54
C TYR A 59 9.31 16.14 13.11
N ILE A 60 8.12 15.64 12.79
CA ILE A 60 7.74 14.24 12.97
C ILE A 60 7.74 13.59 11.58
N PHE A 61 8.38 12.44 11.49
CA PHE A 61 8.37 11.56 10.34
C PHE A 61 7.58 10.31 10.69
N ILE A 62 6.63 9.92 9.85
CA ILE A 62 5.85 8.69 10.04
C ILE A 62 6.02 7.85 8.79
N GLY A 63 6.63 6.67 8.92
CA GLY A 63 6.65 5.70 7.83
C GLY A 63 5.23 5.26 7.47
N ASP A 64 4.96 5.13 6.19
CA ASP A 64 3.75 4.52 5.64
C ASP A 64 4.17 3.32 4.81
N VAL A 65 3.89 2.12 5.33
CA VAL A 65 4.49 0.87 4.85
C VAL A 65 4.16 0.67 3.37
N ASN A 66 5.19 0.40 2.57
CA ASN A 66 5.18 0.26 1.11
C ASN A 66 4.95 1.55 0.31
N LEU A 67 4.68 2.68 0.96
CA LEU A 67 4.28 3.93 0.30
C LEU A 67 5.31 5.06 0.42
N GLY A 68 5.94 5.21 1.59
CA GLY A 68 6.90 6.30 1.84
C GLY A 68 6.85 6.85 3.26
N VAL A 69 6.99 8.17 3.41
CA VAL A 69 7.14 8.85 4.70
C VAL A 69 6.32 10.14 4.74
N HIS A 70 5.48 10.28 5.76
CA HIS A 70 4.81 11.54 6.07
C HIS A 70 5.75 12.47 6.82
N VAL A 71 5.74 13.75 6.45
CA VAL A 71 6.47 14.80 7.16
C VAL A 71 5.49 15.79 7.78
N ILE A 72 5.65 16.03 9.07
CA ILE A 72 4.75 16.86 9.86
C ILE A 72 5.59 17.91 10.60
N ASP A 73 5.21 19.17 10.47
CA ASP A 73 5.69 20.25 11.34
C ASP A 73 5.02 20.12 12.70
N ASN A 74 5.84 20.01 13.74
CA ASN A 74 5.45 19.87 15.12
C ASN A 74 6.05 21.00 15.98
N SER A 75 6.20 22.19 15.41
CA SER A 75 6.64 23.41 16.12
C SER A 75 5.69 23.85 17.23
N ASP A 76 4.37 23.68 17.08
CA ASP A 76 3.39 23.67 18.17
C ASP A 76 2.83 22.25 18.35
N PRO A 77 3.27 21.49 19.38
CA PRO A 77 2.78 20.14 19.63
C PRO A 77 1.28 20.01 19.88
N ARG A 78 0.57 21.12 20.14
CA ARG A 78 -0.90 21.12 20.29
C ARG A 78 -1.62 21.27 18.96
N ASN A 79 -0.90 21.64 17.90
CA ASN A 79 -1.43 21.85 16.56
C ASN A 79 -0.42 21.47 15.46
N PRO A 80 -0.08 20.17 15.34
CA PRO A 80 0.83 19.70 14.29
C PRO A 80 0.22 19.86 12.89
N VAL A 81 1.07 20.15 11.90
CA VAL A 81 0.65 20.42 10.51
C VAL A 81 1.37 19.48 9.55
N LYS A 82 0.62 18.71 8.75
CA LYS A 82 1.22 17.89 7.69
C LYS A 82 1.84 18.80 6.63
N LEU A 83 3.12 18.62 6.32
CA LEU A 83 3.86 19.44 5.35
C LEU A 83 3.89 18.82 3.96
N LEU A 84 4.30 17.56 3.87
CA LEU A 84 4.39 16.82 2.62
C LEU A 84 4.46 15.32 2.86
N PHE A 85 4.44 14.57 1.76
CA PHE A 85 4.74 13.15 1.76
C PHE A 85 5.97 12.87 0.87
N ILE A 86 6.96 12.18 1.41
CA ILE A 86 8.11 11.67 0.65
C ILE A 86 7.70 10.30 0.12
N GLN A 87 7.36 10.21 -1.16
CA GLN A 87 7.03 8.96 -1.81
C GLN A 87 8.28 8.13 -2.06
N ILE A 88 8.26 6.92 -1.52
CA ILE A 88 9.33 5.92 -1.63
C ILE A 88 8.63 4.56 -1.73
N TYR A 89 8.58 4.01 -2.94
CA TYR A 89 7.91 2.73 -3.17
C TYR A 89 8.64 1.60 -2.43
N GLY A 90 7.87 0.74 -1.76
CA GLY A 90 8.45 -0.38 -1.00
C GLY A 90 9.24 0.05 0.23
N ASN A 91 8.94 1.23 0.79
CA ASN A 91 9.54 1.67 2.04
C ASN A 91 8.95 0.92 3.24
N HIS A 92 9.77 0.17 3.96
CA HIS A 92 9.37 -0.55 5.17
C HIS A 92 9.86 0.18 6.44
N ASP A 93 11.09 0.66 6.43
CA ASP A 93 11.68 1.38 7.56
C ASP A 93 12.51 2.58 7.10
N ILE A 94 12.72 3.51 8.04
CA ILE A 94 13.64 4.63 7.85
C ILE A 94 14.58 4.75 9.04
N ALA A 95 15.74 5.37 8.85
CA ALA A 95 16.61 5.82 9.92
C ALA A 95 17.13 7.22 9.58
N ILE A 96 17.36 8.06 10.58
CA ILE A 96 17.82 9.44 10.35
C ILE A 96 19.13 9.69 11.09
N LYS A 97 20.14 10.20 10.37
CA LYS A 97 21.43 10.61 10.92
C LYS A 97 21.81 12.00 10.41
N GLY A 98 21.77 13.00 11.30
CA GLY A 98 21.95 14.39 10.89
C GLY A 98 20.88 14.77 9.87
N ASN A 99 21.28 15.28 8.70
CA ASN A 99 20.36 15.67 7.63
C ASN A 99 20.11 14.58 6.60
N VAL A 100 20.51 13.33 6.86
CA VAL A 100 20.28 12.23 5.90
C VAL A 100 19.29 11.23 6.49
N MET A 101 18.21 11.00 5.75
CA MET A 101 17.28 9.87 5.95
C MET A 101 17.75 8.70 5.10
N TYR A 102 17.88 7.53 5.71
CA TYR A 102 18.08 6.26 5.04
C TYR A 102 16.74 5.55 5.03
N ALA A 103 16.34 5.04 3.88
CA ALA A 103 15.05 4.40 3.68
C ALA A 103 15.19 3.19 2.79
N ASP A 104 14.27 2.24 2.94
CA ASP A 104 14.15 1.13 2.00
C ASP A 104 13.45 1.63 0.73
N ASN A 105 13.89 1.16 -0.43
CA ASN A 105 13.19 1.36 -1.69
C ASN A 105 13.21 0.04 -2.47
N MET A 106 12.21 -0.79 -2.20
CA MET A 106 12.15 -2.18 -2.68
C MET A 106 13.43 -2.94 -2.26
N GLU A 107 14.21 -3.46 -3.20
CA GLU A 107 15.47 -4.16 -2.97
C GLU A 107 16.65 -3.23 -2.59
N ASP A 108 16.50 -1.91 -2.72
CA ASP A 108 17.58 -0.95 -2.52
C ASP A 108 17.55 -0.27 -1.13
N LEU A 109 18.72 0.20 -0.67
CA LEU A 109 18.84 1.19 0.40
C LEU A 109 19.12 2.57 -0.20
N VAL A 110 18.25 3.53 0.05
CA VAL A 110 18.40 4.91 -0.44
C VAL A 110 18.78 5.87 0.69
N ALA A 111 19.67 6.81 0.41
CA ALA A 111 20.03 7.93 1.28
C ALA A 111 19.47 9.23 0.70
N ILE A 112 18.72 9.96 1.50
CA ILE A 112 17.96 11.16 1.12
C ILE A 112 18.41 12.32 2.01
N ASP A 113 18.92 13.39 1.41
CA ASP A 113 19.16 14.65 2.10
C ASP A 113 17.81 15.34 2.40
N ILE A 114 17.59 15.63 3.68
CA ILE A 114 16.42 16.29 4.25
C ILE A 114 16.80 17.60 4.96
N SER A 115 17.92 18.22 4.57
CA SER A 115 18.35 19.53 5.09
C SER A 115 17.38 20.65 4.73
N ASP A 116 16.87 20.64 3.50
CA ASP A 116 15.65 21.36 3.10
C ASP A 116 14.48 20.37 3.15
N ILE A 117 13.69 20.44 4.21
CA ILE A 117 12.61 19.49 4.45
C ILE A 117 11.54 19.51 3.36
N LEU A 118 11.40 20.65 2.65
CA LEU A 118 10.41 20.82 1.59
C LEU A 118 10.91 20.29 0.24
N ASN A 119 12.20 20.00 0.12
CA ASN A 119 12.83 19.52 -1.10
C ASN A 119 13.82 18.38 -0.79
N PRO A 120 13.34 17.22 -0.32
CA PRO A 120 14.17 16.06 -0.08
C PRO A 120 14.80 15.56 -1.38
N THR A 121 16.09 15.24 -1.36
CA THR A 121 16.82 14.79 -2.56
C THR A 121 17.60 13.50 -2.29
N GLU A 122 17.51 12.54 -3.21
CA GLU A 122 18.37 11.36 -3.17
C GLU A 122 19.83 11.79 -3.37
N VAL A 123 20.70 11.38 -2.45
CA VAL A 123 22.14 11.66 -2.49
C VAL A 123 22.99 10.41 -2.69
N ASN A 124 22.46 9.23 -2.39
CA ASN A 124 23.13 7.97 -2.67
C ASN A 124 22.15 6.80 -2.67
N ARG A 125 22.55 5.69 -3.30
CA ARG A 125 21.80 4.43 -3.37
C ARG A 125 22.75 3.25 -3.34
N ILE A 126 22.40 2.23 -2.56
CA ILE A 126 23.04 0.92 -2.60
C ILE A 126 21.99 -0.05 -3.13
N GLU A 127 22.27 -0.65 -4.28
CA GLU A 127 21.35 -1.57 -4.93
C GLU A 127 21.45 -2.98 -4.35
N ASP A 128 20.37 -3.75 -4.48
CA ASP A 128 20.30 -5.19 -4.17
C ASP A 128 20.71 -5.55 -2.72
N VAL A 129 20.28 -4.74 -1.75
CA VAL A 129 20.54 -4.94 -0.32
C VAL A 129 19.50 -5.88 0.32
N TYR A 130 18.27 -5.85 -0.17
CA TYR A 130 17.14 -6.58 0.40
C TYR A 130 16.49 -7.52 -0.61
N ASN A 131 15.67 -8.44 -0.11
CA ASN A 131 14.83 -9.26 -0.99
C ASN A 131 13.68 -8.39 -1.55
N PRO A 132 13.44 -8.40 -2.86
CA PRO A 132 12.34 -7.65 -3.43
C PRO A 132 10.98 -8.22 -2.96
N PRO A 133 9.93 -7.38 -2.91
CA PRO A 133 8.59 -7.84 -2.62
C PRO A 133 8.12 -8.86 -3.66
N ASN A 134 7.36 -9.86 -3.21
CA ASN A 134 6.77 -10.84 -4.11
C ASN A 134 5.76 -10.22 -5.06
N GLN A 135 5.95 -10.47 -6.36
CA GLN A 135 5.18 -9.86 -7.44
C GLN A 135 3.82 -10.51 -7.67
N HIS A 136 3.54 -11.67 -7.06
CA HIS A 136 2.35 -12.46 -7.35
C HIS A 136 1.42 -12.62 -6.15
N TYR A 137 1.96 -12.69 -4.92
CA TYR A 137 1.17 -12.89 -3.70
C TYR A 137 1.83 -12.23 -2.48
N PRO A 138 1.05 -11.91 -1.42
CA PRO A 138 1.61 -11.42 -0.16
C PRO A 138 2.42 -12.51 0.55
N ASP A 139 3.66 -12.19 0.95
CA ASP A 139 4.52 -13.11 1.70
C ASP A 139 4.23 -13.08 3.21
N ASN A 140 4.63 -14.15 3.92
CA ASN A 140 4.56 -14.26 5.38
C ASN A 140 3.13 -14.11 5.97
N VAL A 141 2.11 -14.48 5.19
CA VAL A 141 0.70 -14.51 5.64
C VAL A 141 0.18 -15.96 5.76
N PRO A 142 -0.90 -16.20 6.53
CA PRO A 142 -1.51 -17.52 6.65
C PRO A 142 -1.94 -18.14 5.30
N TYR A 143 -2.12 -19.46 5.30
CA TYR A 143 -2.59 -20.21 4.14
C TYR A 143 -4.06 -19.88 3.88
N GLY A 144 -4.45 -19.72 2.61
CA GLY A 144 -5.80 -19.34 2.23
C GLY A 144 -6.15 -17.89 2.55
N THR A 145 -5.15 -17.02 2.81
CA THR A 145 -5.37 -15.58 2.93
C THR A 145 -5.79 -15.01 1.58
N ALA A 146 -6.88 -14.24 1.58
CA ALA A 146 -7.40 -13.58 0.39
C ALA A 146 -6.56 -12.38 -0.02
N PHE A 147 -6.40 -12.18 -1.33
CA PHE A 147 -5.77 -10.98 -1.87
C PHE A 147 -6.33 -10.61 -3.25
N GLU A 148 -6.17 -9.34 -3.66
CA GLU A 148 -6.41 -8.94 -5.04
C GLU A 148 -5.31 -9.50 -5.94
N CYS A 149 -5.69 -10.21 -7.00
CA CYS A 149 -4.72 -10.76 -7.95
C CYS A 149 -3.85 -9.63 -8.53
N ALA A 150 -2.52 -9.83 -8.52
CA ALA A 150 -1.59 -8.87 -9.08
C ALA A 150 -1.78 -8.74 -10.61
N ASP A 151 -1.75 -7.50 -11.08
CA ASP A 151 -1.92 -7.11 -12.47
C ASP A 151 -0.57 -6.58 -12.99
N PRO A 152 0.15 -7.34 -13.82
CA PRO A 152 1.49 -6.97 -14.28
C PRO A 152 1.50 -5.71 -15.15
N GLU A 153 0.37 -5.31 -15.72
CA GLU A 153 0.26 -4.08 -16.54
C GLU A 153 0.33 -2.81 -15.69
N LYS A 154 0.15 -2.91 -14.36
CA LYS A 154 0.22 -1.77 -13.43
C LYS A 154 1.64 -1.47 -12.92
N GLY A 155 2.62 -2.27 -13.31
CA GLY A 155 4.02 -2.12 -12.91
C GLY A 155 4.43 -3.12 -11.83
N PHE A 156 5.55 -2.85 -11.14
CA PHE A 156 6.04 -3.71 -10.07
C PHE A 156 5.13 -3.62 -8.86
N VAL A 157 4.88 -4.76 -8.22
CA VAL A 157 4.31 -4.77 -6.87
C VAL A 157 5.42 -4.30 -5.92
N SER A 158 5.28 -3.10 -5.35
CA SER A 158 6.21 -2.58 -4.36
C SER A 158 5.88 -3.05 -2.94
N GLY A 159 4.78 -3.77 -2.77
CA GLY A 159 4.40 -4.41 -1.52
C GLY A 159 2.90 -4.70 -1.46
N TRP A 160 2.45 -5.17 -0.30
CA TRP A 160 1.06 -5.58 -0.06
C TRP A 160 0.54 -4.88 1.19
N ILE A 161 -0.65 -4.29 1.10
CA ILE A 161 -1.28 -3.59 2.24
C ILE A 161 -2.63 -4.21 2.60
N PRO A 162 -3.03 -4.18 3.88
CA PRO A 162 -4.33 -4.70 4.30
C PRO A 162 -5.48 -4.03 3.53
N ALA A 163 -6.46 -4.83 3.15
CA ALA A 163 -7.66 -4.38 2.44
C ALA A 163 -8.84 -5.32 2.71
N LEU A 164 -10.04 -4.80 2.46
CA LEU A 164 -11.25 -5.62 2.38
C LEU A 164 -11.44 -6.06 0.94
N ILE A 165 -11.46 -7.38 0.71
CA ILE A 165 -11.57 -7.98 -0.62
C ILE A 165 -12.98 -8.56 -0.78
N THR A 166 -13.67 -8.15 -1.85
CA THR A 166 -15.01 -8.67 -2.19
C THR A 166 -14.87 -9.81 -3.18
N ASP A 167 -15.51 -10.94 -2.88
CA ASP A 167 -15.51 -12.16 -3.70
C ASP A 167 -14.09 -12.55 -4.20
N PRO A 168 -13.15 -12.83 -3.29
CA PRO A 168 -11.74 -13.00 -3.65
C PRO A 168 -11.51 -14.19 -4.60
N ASP A 169 -10.87 -13.93 -5.74
CA ASP A 169 -10.43 -14.95 -6.69
C ASP A 169 -9.05 -15.54 -6.34
N CYS A 170 -8.22 -14.77 -5.63
CA CYS A 170 -6.85 -15.14 -5.29
C CYS A 170 -6.71 -15.45 -3.80
N LEU A 171 -6.15 -16.63 -3.50
CA LEU A 171 -5.86 -17.13 -2.16
C LEU A 171 -4.41 -17.66 -2.11
N THR A 172 -3.72 -17.48 -0.98
CA THR A 172 -2.36 -18.03 -0.80
C THR A 172 -2.38 -19.57 -0.74
N THR A 173 -1.47 -20.23 -1.47
CA THR A 173 -1.50 -21.70 -1.71
C THR A 173 -0.14 -22.40 -1.55
N TYR A 174 0.78 -21.81 -0.79
CA TYR A 174 2.18 -22.28 -0.64
C TYR A 174 2.34 -23.76 -0.24
#